data_AF-A0A1I1WTM3-F1
#
_entry.id   AF-A0A1I1WTM3-F1
#
_cell.length_a   1.000
_cell.length_b   1.000
_cell.length_c   1.000
_cell.angle_alpha   90.00
_cell.angle_beta   90.00
_cell.angle_gamma   90.00
#
_symmetry.space_group_name_H-M   'P 1'
#
loop_
_entity.id
_entity.type
_entity.pdbx_description
1 polymer ?
#
loop_
_entity_poly.entity_id
_entity_poly.type
_entity_poly.pdbx_seq_one_letter_code
_entity_poly.pdbx_strand_id
1 'polypeptide(L)'
;MNRMKSLWDVTKKLETALDREVNGKNREKVLQEVNGLLEAREELLSEIGPPFTEIEMRTGSEIVRLNNALQVKLNTLFDELKTEMKQAKKQKKSHRSYLNPYENVKVADGMFLDSKN
;
A
#
# COMPACT_ATOMS: atom_id res chain seq x y z
N MET A 1 -27.43 -19.23 -0.17
CA MET A 1 -26.97 -17.86 0.18
C MET A 1 -27.04 -16.99 -1.06
N ASN A 2 -27.42 -15.72 -0.96
CA ASN A 2 -27.50 -14.82 -2.11
C ASN A 2 -26.07 -14.37 -2.49
N ARG A 3 -25.52 -14.88 -3.60
CA ARG A 3 -24.15 -14.62 -4.08
C ARG A 3 -23.81 -13.13 -4.17
N MET A 4 -24.77 -12.29 -4.59
CA MET A 4 -24.59 -10.83 -4.64
C MET A 4 -24.55 -10.20 -3.25
N LYS A 5 -25.27 -10.76 -2.28
CA LYS A 5 -25.21 -10.31 -0.89
C LYS A 5 -23.83 -10.57 -0.27
N SER A 6 -23.25 -11.76 -0.50
CA SER A 6 -21.91 -12.07 -0.02
C SER A 6 -20.87 -11.10 -0.59
N LEU A 7 -20.94 -10.81 -1.90
CA LEU A 7 -20.05 -9.84 -2.54
C LEU A 7 -20.24 -8.42 -1.98
N TRP A 8 -21.49 -8.01 -1.75
CA TRP A 8 -21.81 -6.73 -1.13
C TRP A 8 -21.19 -6.60 0.27
N ASP A 9 -21.38 -7.63 1.11
CA ASP A 9 -20.90 -7.62 2.50
C ASP A 9 -19.37 -7.53 2.55
N VAL A 10 -18.66 -8.27 1.70
CA VAL A 10 -17.19 -8.17 1.59
C VAL A 10 -16.76 -6.81 1.06
N THR A 11 -17.44 -6.27 0.05
CA THR A 11 -17.14 -4.93 -0.50
C THR A 11 -17.34 -3.84 0.57
N LYS A 12 -18.36 -3.94 1.43
CA LYS A 12 -18.58 -3.02 2.55
C LYS A 12 -17.57 -3.16 3.68
N LYS A 13 -17.12 -4.38 3.99
CA LYS A 13 -16.02 -4.61 4.93
C LYS A 13 -14.72 -3.98 4.42
N LEU A 14 -14.43 -4.11 3.12
CA LEU A 14 -13.27 -3.50 2.48
C LEU A 14 -13.33 -1.97 2.57
N GLU A 15 -14.49 -1.38 2.28
CA GLU A 15 -14.72 0.06 2.46
C GLU A 15 -14.42 0.50 3.90
N THR A 16 -14.98 -0.23 4.87
CA THR A 16 -14.78 0.07 6.30
C THR A 16 -13.32 -0.07 6.71
N ALA A 17 -12.57 -1.05 6.17
CA ALA A 17 -11.15 -1.22 6.45
C ALA A 17 -10.31 -0.08 5.88
N LEU A 18 -10.64 0.39 4.67
CA LEU A 18 -9.96 1.51 4.00
C LEU A 18 -10.28 2.88 4.62
N ASP A 19 -11.39 3.01 5.33
CA ASP A 19 -11.77 4.24 6.04
C ASP A 19 -11.11 4.40 7.41
N ARG A 20 -10.42 3.37 7.89
CA ARG A 20 -9.70 3.45 9.17
C ARG A 20 -8.43 4.29 9.01
N GLU A 21 -8.12 5.06 10.05
CA GLU A 21 -6.86 5.77 10.14
C GLU A 21 -5.68 4.78 10.20
N VAL A 22 -4.74 4.91 9.25
CA VAL A 22 -3.55 4.08 9.15
C VAL A 22 -2.35 4.84 9.73
N ASN A 23 -1.68 4.22 10.69
CA ASN A 23 -0.46 4.73 11.32
C ASN A 23 0.60 3.62 11.43
N GLY A 24 1.82 3.99 11.80
CA GLY A 24 2.94 3.04 11.84
C GLY A 24 2.75 1.80 12.72
N LYS A 25 1.83 1.82 13.70
CA LYS A 25 1.57 0.69 14.61
C LYS A 25 0.52 -0.28 14.06
N ASN A 26 -0.52 0.21 13.39
CA ASN A 26 -1.62 -0.61 12.88
C ASN A 26 -1.52 -0.90 11.38
N ARG A 27 -0.60 -0.25 10.65
CA ARG A 27 -0.44 -0.38 9.20
C ARG A 27 -0.36 -1.82 8.72
N GLU A 28 0.53 -2.62 9.31
CA GLU A 28 0.70 -4.02 8.89
C GLU A 28 -0.63 -4.80 9.01
N LYS A 29 -1.34 -4.62 10.12
CA LYS A 29 -2.62 -5.27 10.37
C LYS A 29 -3.70 -4.81 9.39
N VAL A 30 -3.77 -3.50 9.10
CA VAL A 30 -4.73 -2.97 8.12
C VAL A 30 -4.43 -3.50 6.72
N LEU A 31 -3.16 -3.57 6.31
CA LEU A 31 -2.79 -4.11 5.01
C LEU A 31 -3.11 -5.60 4.88
N GLN A 32 -2.88 -6.40 5.92
CA GLN A 32 -3.27 -7.81 5.95
C GLN A 32 -4.78 -7.98 5.85
N GLU A 33 -5.57 -7.17 6.57
CA GLU A 33 -7.04 -7.18 6.49
C GLU A 33 -7.53 -6.79 5.10
N VAL A 34 -6.99 -5.71 4.51
CA VAL A 34 -7.33 -5.26 3.16
C VAL A 34 -7.01 -6.33 2.12
N ASN A 35 -5.81 -6.94 2.17
CA ASN A 35 -5.43 -7.99 1.23
C ASN A 35 -6.33 -9.22 1.35
N GLY A 36 -6.61 -9.70 2.57
CA GLY A 36 -7.50 -10.84 2.77
C GLY A 36 -8.93 -10.56 2.29
N LEU A 37 -9.42 -9.32 2.44
CA LEU A 37 -10.72 -8.92 1.91
C LEU A 37 -10.73 -8.83 0.37
N LEU A 38 -9.61 -8.43 -0.25
CA LEU A 38 -9.47 -8.42 -1.71
C LEU A 38 -9.45 -9.85 -2.27
N GLU A 39 -8.71 -10.77 -1.65
CA GLU A 39 -8.67 -12.19 -2.04
C GLU A 39 -10.05 -12.84 -1.92
N ALA A 40 -10.72 -12.70 -0.77
CA ALA A 40 -12.07 -13.21 -0.58
C ALA A 40 -13.08 -12.62 -1.58
N ARG A 41 -12.88 -11.35 -1.98
CA ARG A 41 -13.72 -10.70 -3.00
C ARG A 41 -13.48 -11.28 -4.38
N GLU A 42 -12.22 -11.57 -4.74
CA GLU A 42 -11.84 -12.17 -6.01
C GLU A 42 -12.44 -13.57 -6.16
N GLU A 43 -12.37 -14.39 -5.11
CA GLU A 43 -13.01 -15.71 -5.06
C GLU A 43 -14.52 -15.61 -5.35
N LEU A 44 -15.23 -14.72 -4.64
CA LEU A 44 -16.67 -14.51 -4.84
C LEU A 44 -17.01 -14.00 -6.25
N LEU A 45 -16.17 -13.16 -6.84
CA LEU A 45 -16.36 -12.68 -8.21
C LEU A 45 -16.22 -13.79 -9.25
N SER A 46 -15.31 -14.74 -9.02
CA SER A 46 -15.10 -15.89 -9.92
C SER A 46 -16.33 -16.80 -10.04
N GLU A 47 -17.17 -16.82 -9.01
CA GLU A 47 -18.41 -17.61 -8.95
C GLU A 47 -19.63 -16.89 -9.52
N ILE A 48 -19.51 -15.61 -9.87
CA ILE A 48 -20.63 -14.79 -10.35
C ILE A 48 -20.73 -14.85 -11.88
N GLY A 49 -21.78 -15.49 -12.36
CA GLY A 49 -22.11 -15.58 -13.79
C GLY A 49 -23.62 -15.61 -14.06
N PRO A 50 -24.03 -15.41 -15.32
CA PRO A 50 -25.44 -15.43 -15.72
C PRO A 50 -26.08 -16.82 -15.52
N PRO A 51 -27.43 -16.90 -15.44
CA PRO A 51 -28.40 -15.80 -15.54
C PRO A 51 -28.48 -14.98 -14.24
N PHE A 52 -28.86 -13.69 -14.37
CA PHE A 52 -29.04 -12.77 -13.25
C PHE A 52 -30.51 -12.43 -13.07
N THR A 53 -30.94 -12.35 -11.81
CA THR A 53 -32.26 -11.80 -11.46
C THR A 53 -32.24 -10.26 -11.45
N GLU A 54 -33.40 -9.61 -11.56
CA GLU A 54 -33.47 -8.14 -11.46
C GLU A 54 -32.87 -7.59 -10.17
N ILE A 55 -33.06 -8.30 -9.05
CA ILE A 55 -32.52 -7.93 -7.74
C ILE A 55 -30.98 -7.97 -7.80
N GLU A 56 -30.42 -9.04 -8.37
CA GLU A 56 -28.97 -9.18 -8.53
C GLU A 56 -28.37 -8.11 -9.45
N MET A 57 -29.07 -7.72 -10.53
CA MET A 57 -28.64 -6.64 -11.41
C MET A 57 -28.62 -5.28 -10.68
N ARG A 58 -29.63 -4.99 -9.86
CA ARG A 58 -29.67 -3.78 -9.03
C ARG A 58 -28.54 -3.77 -8.01
N THR A 59 -28.35 -4.87 -7.28
CA THR A 59 -27.25 -4.99 -6.30
C THR A 59 -25.88 -4.88 -6.98
N GLY A 60 -25.69 -5.55 -8.12
CA GLY A 60 -24.45 -5.47 -8.91
C GLY A 60 -24.12 -4.05 -9.35
N SER A 61 -25.14 -3.27 -9.75
CA SER A 61 -24.96 -1.87 -10.14
C SER A 61 -24.45 -1.00 -8.98
N GLU A 62 -24.98 -1.23 -7.77
CA GLU A 62 -24.50 -0.54 -6.56
C GLU A 62 -23.09 -0.99 -6.17
N ILE A 63 -22.75 -2.28 -6.31
CA ILE A 63 -21.38 -2.79 -6.09
C ILE A 63 -20.39 -2.13 -7.04
N VAL A 64 -20.73 -1.96 -8.32
CA VAL A 64 -19.89 -1.27 -9.30
C VAL A 64 -19.64 0.19 -8.90
N ARG A 65 -20.66 0.89 -8.40
CA ARG A 65 -20.52 2.27 -7.88
C ARG A 65 -19.54 2.32 -6.70
N LEU A 66 -19.69 1.41 -5.74
CA LEU A 66 -18.77 1.32 -4.60
C LEU A 66 -17.35 0.97 -5.05
N ASN A 67 -17.19 0.11 -6.05
CA ASN A 67 -15.89 -0.28 -6.57
C ASN A 67 -15.08 0.92 -7.07
N ASN A 68 -15.73 1.88 -7.74
CA ASN A 68 -15.06 3.09 -8.20
C ASN A 68 -14.53 3.93 -7.03
N ALA A 69 -15.32 4.07 -5.95
CA ALA A 69 -14.87 4.77 -4.74
C ALA A 69 -13.72 4.04 -4.05
N LEU A 70 -13.78 2.71 -3.98
CA LEU A 70 -12.73 1.88 -3.37
C LEU A 70 -11.42 1.96 -4.16
N GLN A 71 -11.49 1.99 -5.49
CA GLN A 71 -10.30 2.11 -6.33
C GLN A 71 -9.52 3.39 -6.01
N VAL A 72 -10.21 4.51 -5.79
CA VAL A 72 -9.57 5.77 -5.39
C VAL A 72 -8.86 5.62 -4.05
N LYS A 73 -9.54 5.06 -3.04
CA LYS A 73 -8.96 4.86 -1.69
C LYS A 73 -7.74 3.93 -1.72
N LEU A 74 -7.80 2.84 -2.48
CA LEU A 74 -6.68 1.91 -2.65
C LEU A 74 -5.48 2.58 -3.32
N ASN A 75 -5.71 3.40 -4.35
CA ASN A 75 -4.65 4.16 -5.00
C ASN A 75 -4.00 5.15 -4.03
N THR A 76 -4.79 5.86 -3.23
CA THR A 76 -4.29 6.77 -2.18
C THR A 76 -3.41 6.02 -1.18
N LEU A 77 -3.90 4.92 -0.62
CA LEU A 77 -3.14 4.09 0.31
C LEU A 77 -1.81 3.60 -0.32
N PHE A 78 -1.85 3.18 -1.59
CA PHE A 78 -0.66 2.72 -2.28
C PHE A 78 0.38 3.84 -2.49
N ASP A 79 -0.06 5.05 -2.81
CA ASP A 79 0.82 6.20 -3.00
C ASP A 79 1.41 6.74 -1.69
N GLU A 80 0.65 6.66 -0.59
CA GLU A 80 1.16 6.90 0.76
C GLU A 80 2.28 5.92 1.11
N LEU A 81 2.06 4.61 0.91
CA LEU A 81 3.07 3.58 1.15
C LEU A 81 4.34 3.81 0.32
N LYS A 82 4.21 4.13 -0.97
CA LYS A 82 5.38 4.46 -1.82
C LYS A 82 6.16 5.64 -1.26
N THR A 83 5.46 6.67 -0.79
CA THR A 83 6.06 7.88 -0.25
C THR A 83 6.84 7.57 1.02
N GLU A 84 6.25 6.79 1.93
CA GLU A 84 6.92 6.30 3.13
C GLU A 84 8.18 5.49 2.81
N MET A 85 8.12 4.56 1.85
CA MET A 85 9.29 3.78 1.42
C MET A 85 10.43 4.67 0.91
N LYS A 86 10.12 5.73 0.16
CA LYS A 86 11.12 6.71 -0.31
C LYS A 86 11.74 7.47 0.87
N GLN A 87 10.92 7.90 1.83
CA GLN A 87 11.40 8.63 3.01
C GLN A 87 12.29 7.74 3.90
N ALA A 88 11.91 6.50 4.15
CA ALA A 88 12.71 5.54 4.92
C ALA A 88 14.09 5.29 4.26
N LYS A 89 14.15 5.18 2.93
CA LYS A 89 15.43 5.09 2.19
C LYS A 89 16.28 6.36 2.34
N LYS A 90 15.65 7.55 2.27
CA LYS A 90 16.35 8.84 2.44
C LYS A 90 16.91 9.00 3.85
N GLN A 91 16.17 8.62 4.89
CA GLN A 91 16.63 8.66 6.28
C GLN A 91 17.83 7.73 6.50
N LYS A 92 17.79 6.50 5.98
CA LYS A 92 18.94 5.57 6.03
C LYS A 92 20.19 6.14 5.34
N LYS A 93 20.03 6.77 4.16
CA LYS A 93 21.13 7.42 3.44
C LYS A 93 21.71 8.59 4.24
N SER A 94 20.85 9.45 4.79
CA SER A 94 21.25 10.59 5.63
C SER A 94 22.03 10.11 6.86
N HIS A 95 21.49 9.14 7.60
CA HIS A 95 22.13 8.62 8.81
C HIS A 95 23.52 8.01 8.54
N ARG A 96 23.71 7.33 7.39
CA ARG A 96 25.02 6.83 6.97
C ARG A 96 26.00 7.97 6.63
N SER A 97 25.55 9.03 5.96
CA SER A 97 26.40 10.20 5.67
C SER A 97 26.82 10.98 6.92
N TYR A 98 25.99 11.00 7.98
CA TYR A 98 26.36 11.60 9.27
C TYR A 98 27.36 10.76 10.08
N LEU A 99 27.27 9.42 10.00
CA LEU A 99 28.18 8.52 10.72
C LEU A 99 29.55 8.36 10.06
N ASN A 100 29.68 8.67 8.77
CA ASN A 100 30.96 8.61 8.07
C ASN A 100 31.22 9.86 7.20
N PRO A 101 31.51 11.03 7.83
CA PRO A 101 31.82 12.27 7.11
C PRO A 101 33.07 12.17 6.20
N TYR A 102 33.87 11.12 6.38
CA TYR A 102 35.15 10.91 5.71
C TYR A 102 35.15 9.77 4.68
N GLU A 103 34.02 9.12 4.41
CA GLU A 103 33.96 8.03 3.40
C GLU A 103 34.30 8.52 1.97
N ASN A 104 34.14 9.83 1.71
CA ASN A 104 34.54 10.48 0.46
C ASN A 104 35.95 11.10 0.52
N VAL A 105 36.65 11.04 1.66
CA VAL A 105 38.08 11.39 1.73
C VAL A 105 38.86 10.15 1.31
N LYS A 106 38.75 9.82 0.01
CA LYS A 106 39.76 8.99 -0.65
C LYS A 106 41.05 9.81 -0.64
N VAL A 107 41.91 9.47 0.32
CA VAL A 107 43.37 9.62 0.32
C VAL A 107 43.85 10.72 -0.63
N ALA A 108 43.93 11.94 -0.10
CA ALA A 108 44.79 12.96 -0.68
C ALA A 108 46.20 12.36 -0.76
N ASP A 109 46.79 12.48 -1.94
CA ASP A 109 48.19 12.17 -2.24
C ASP A 109 49.08 12.60 -1.06
N GLY A 110 49.55 11.62 -0.29
CA GLY A 110 50.32 11.82 0.93
C GLY A 110 51.73 12.23 0.59
N MET A 111 51.94 13.47 0.15
CA MET A 111 53.28 14.01 -0.09
C MET A 111 53.71 14.89 1.09
N PHE A 112 54.45 14.30 2.02
CA PHE A 112 55.19 15.01 3.06
C PHE A 112 56.34 15.77 2.40
N LEU A 113 56.26 17.11 2.40
CA LEU A 113 57.40 17.98 2.09
C LEU A 113 58.24 18.14 3.36
N ASP A 114 59.27 17.30 3.51
CA ASP A 114 60.43 17.64 4.31
C ASP A 114 61.70 17.33 3.52
N SER A 115 62.29 18.37 2.96
CA SER A 115 63.70 18.36 2.56
C SER A 115 64.26 19.75 2.83
N LYS A 116 64.63 19.95 4.09
CA LYS A 116 65.56 21.00 4.52
C LYS A 116 66.97 20.41 4.48
N ASN A 117 67.76 20.83 3.50
CA ASN A 117 69.21 21.12 3.55
C ASN A 117 69.74 21.39 2.13
#